data_AF-A0A2C6AWN9-F1
#
_entry.id   AF-A0A2C6AWN9-F1
#
_cell.length_a   1.000
_cell.length_b   1.000
_cell.length_c   1.000
_cell.angle_alpha   90.00
_cell.angle_beta   90.00
_cell.angle_gamma   90.00
#
_symmetry.space_group_name_H-M   'P 1'
#
loop_
_entity.id
_entity.type
_entity.pdbx_description
1 polymer ?
#
loop_
_entity_poly.entity_id
_entity_poly.type
_entity_poly.pdbx_seq_one_letter_code
_entity_poly.pdbx_strand_id
1 'polypeptide(L)'
;MSMTQINWYPGHMKKTKDLIEENLKLIDVVLEIVDARIPLSSKNPNIASLSKNKKRIIVLNKSDLVSKQELDKWKKYFKEQDFADEVVEMSAETGYNVKKLYEAIEFVSKERKEKLLKKGLKKVSTRIIVLGIPNVGKSRLINRIVGKNSAAVGNKPGFTRGKQWVRIKEGIELLDTPGILWPKFESETVGINLAITGAIRDEILPIEDVASSLLRKILEQGRWESLKERYKLLEEDRDDNILENILSKIALRMAMLNKGGELNILQAAYTLLRDYRVAKLGKFGLDEI
;
A
#
# COMPACT_ATOMS: atom_id res chain seq x y z
N MET A 1 17.39 -0.91 -21.17
CA MET A 1 17.12 0.54 -21.00
C MET A 1 17.35 0.87 -19.54
N SER A 2 18.10 1.93 -19.18
CA SER A 2 18.28 2.27 -17.77
C SER A 2 16.95 2.82 -17.21
N MET A 3 16.39 2.18 -16.17
CA MET A 3 15.10 2.56 -15.55
C MET A 3 15.10 3.98 -14.94
N THR A 4 16.25 4.65 -14.88
CA THR A 4 16.44 6.03 -14.39
C THR A 4 15.71 7.11 -15.21
N GLN A 5 15.19 6.79 -16.40
CA GLN A 5 14.38 7.70 -17.23
C GLN A 5 12.88 7.39 -17.24
N ILE A 6 12.41 6.37 -16.51
CA ILE A 6 10.98 6.06 -16.48
C ILE A 6 10.26 7.17 -15.71
N ASN A 7 9.47 7.97 -16.43
CA ASN A 7 8.55 8.89 -15.80
C ASN A 7 7.34 8.10 -15.32
N TRP A 8 7.37 7.72 -14.05
CA TRP A 8 6.36 6.86 -13.46
C TRP A 8 4.96 7.51 -13.42
N TYR A 9 4.82 8.84 -13.64
CA TYR A 9 3.54 9.58 -13.41
C TYR A 9 3.22 10.77 -14.32
N PRO A 10 1.92 11.14 -14.42
CA PRO A 10 1.47 12.37 -15.06
C PRO A 10 1.76 13.63 -14.21
N GLY A 11 1.97 14.78 -14.87
CA GLY A 11 2.46 16.06 -14.29
C GLY A 11 1.58 16.78 -13.24
N HIS A 12 0.62 16.11 -12.61
CA HIS A 12 -0.29 16.72 -11.62
C HIS A 12 0.24 16.70 -10.17
N MET A 13 1.40 16.10 -9.90
CA MET A 13 1.85 15.83 -8.52
C MET A 13 2.26 17.07 -7.72
N LYS A 14 2.74 18.13 -8.39
CA LYS A 14 3.04 19.40 -7.72
C LYS A 14 1.79 19.99 -7.06
N LYS A 15 0.67 20.03 -7.80
CA LYS A 15 -0.62 20.52 -7.28
C LYS A 15 -1.09 19.72 -6.08
N THR A 16 -0.92 18.40 -6.09
CA THR A 16 -1.31 17.54 -4.97
C THR A 16 -0.45 17.77 -3.73
N LYS A 17 0.86 17.92 -3.93
CA LYS A 17 1.80 18.25 -2.85
C LYS A 17 1.44 19.59 -2.20
N ASP A 18 1.26 20.63 -3.01
CA ASP A 18 0.92 21.98 -2.53
C ASP A 18 -0.41 21.97 -1.75
N LEU A 19 -1.42 21.24 -2.25
CA LEU A 19 -2.70 21.05 -1.56
C LEU A 19 -2.53 20.36 -0.20
N ILE A 20 -1.65 19.35 -0.11
CA ILE A 20 -1.39 18.64 1.14
C ILE A 20 -0.64 19.53 2.13
N GLU A 21 0.37 20.29 1.69
CA GLU A 21 1.08 21.26 2.54
C GLU A 21 0.14 22.30 3.16
N GLU A 22 -0.77 22.85 2.35
CA GLU A 22 -1.75 23.83 2.84
C GLU A 22 -2.68 23.22 3.89
N ASN A 23 -3.16 22.00 3.64
CA ASN A 23 -4.11 21.34 4.51
C ASN A 23 -3.48 20.80 5.79
N LEU A 24 -2.22 20.37 5.76
CA LEU A 24 -1.51 19.86 6.95
C LEU A 24 -1.51 20.87 8.10
N LYS A 25 -1.57 22.18 7.82
CA LYS A 25 -1.71 23.23 8.86
C LYS A 25 -2.94 23.01 9.76
N LEU A 26 -4.02 22.44 9.22
CA LEU A 26 -5.28 22.19 9.90
C LEU A 26 -5.37 20.80 10.56
N ILE A 27 -4.39 19.93 10.32
CA ILE A 27 -4.38 18.53 10.71
C ILE A 27 -3.66 18.32 12.04
N ASP A 28 -4.20 17.41 12.83
CA ASP A 28 -3.65 16.98 14.11
C ASP A 28 -2.84 15.70 13.97
N VAL A 29 -3.39 14.71 13.24
CA VAL A 29 -2.79 13.40 13.04
C VAL A 29 -2.74 13.03 11.55
N VAL A 30 -1.58 12.62 11.08
CA VAL A 30 -1.36 12.05 9.74
C VAL A 30 -1.46 10.54 9.82
N LEU A 31 -2.37 9.94 9.05
CA LEU A 31 -2.41 8.49 8.82
C LEU A 31 -1.62 8.20 7.55
N GLU A 32 -0.38 7.72 7.69
CA GLU A 32 0.44 7.28 6.56
C GLU A 32 0.16 5.81 6.26
N ILE A 33 -0.56 5.55 5.18
CA ILE A 33 -0.95 4.21 4.76
C ILE A 33 0.15 3.60 3.89
N VAL A 34 0.65 2.46 4.31
CA VAL A 34 1.63 1.64 3.57
C VAL A 34 1.04 0.25 3.29
N ASP A 35 1.52 -0.40 2.25
CA ASP A 35 1.17 -1.78 1.93
C ASP A 35 2.01 -2.73 2.78
N ALA A 36 1.36 -3.56 3.60
CA ALA A 36 2.05 -4.48 4.51
C ALA A 36 2.99 -5.46 3.80
N ARG A 37 2.78 -5.73 2.51
CA ARG A 37 3.66 -6.60 1.71
C ARG A 37 4.98 -5.94 1.36
N ILE A 38 5.03 -4.62 1.33
CA ILE A 38 6.21 -3.82 0.97
C ILE A 38 6.29 -2.54 1.81
N PRO A 39 6.42 -2.63 3.15
CA PRO A 39 6.21 -1.48 4.02
C PRO A 39 7.21 -0.34 3.80
N LEU A 40 8.45 -0.63 3.41
CA LEU A 40 9.47 0.36 3.08
C LEU A 40 9.29 0.89 1.66
N SER A 41 9.15 0.00 0.67
CA SER A 41 9.03 0.40 -0.74
C SER A 41 7.74 1.20 -1.01
N SER A 42 6.68 0.97 -0.23
CA SER A 42 5.43 1.74 -0.33
C SER A 42 5.37 3.00 0.52
N LYS A 43 6.37 3.25 1.37
CA LYS A 43 6.49 4.45 2.19
C LYS A 43 7.00 5.61 1.33
N ASN A 44 6.27 6.71 1.31
CA ASN A 44 6.65 7.87 0.51
C ASN A 44 7.59 8.79 1.29
N PRO A 45 8.86 9.00 0.85
CA PRO A 45 9.80 9.86 1.55
C PRO A 45 9.32 11.31 1.67
N ASN A 46 8.51 11.80 0.72
CA ASN A 46 7.92 13.13 0.79
C ASN A 46 6.87 13.24 1.91
N ILE A 47 6.15 12.18 2.27
CA ILE A 47 5.17 12.25 3.36
C ILE A 47 5.89 12.53 4.68
N ALA A 48 7.04 11.90 4.91
CA ALA A 48 7.83 12.11 6.12
C ALA A 48 8.29 13.57 6.26
N SER A 49 8.78 14.19 5.17
CA SER A 49 9.19 15.60 5.21
C SER A 49 8.01 16.56 5.38
N LEU A 50 6.89 16.29 4.69
CA LEU A 50 5.66 17.08 4.81
C LEU A 50 5.05 17.04 6.23
N SER A 51 5.15 15.89 6.90
CA SER A 51 4.52 15.64 8.21
C SER A 51 5.43 15.84 9.42
N LYS A 52 6.65 16.38 9.25
CA LYS A 52 7.70 16.46 10.30
C LYS A 52 7.24 17.01 11.66
N ASN A 53 6.31 17.97 11.68
CA ASN A 53 5.80 18.60 12.91
C ASN A 53 4.40 18.13 13.31
N LYS A 54 3.95 16.99 12.76
CA LYS A 54 2.63 16.42 13.00
C LYS A 54 2.78 15.08 13.67
N LYS A 55 1.78 14.76 14.48
CA LYS A 55 1.65 13.40 14.97
C LYS A 55 1.37 12.46 13.80
N ARG A 56 2.04 11.32 13.77
CA ARG A 56 1.96 10.37 12.66
C ARG A 56 1.69 8.96 13.14
N ILE A 57 0.74 8.32 12.48
CA ILE A 57 0.45 6.90 12.63
C ILE A 57 0.75 6.21 11.30
N ILE A 58 1.65 5.25 11.31
CA ILE A 58 1.84 4.35 10.15
C ILE A 58 0.81 3.25 10.23
N VAL A 59 0.07 3.07 9.14
CA VAL A 59 -0.95 2.04 9.00
C VAL A 59 -0.47 1.00 8.00
N LEU A 60 -0.06 -0.17 8.51
CA LEU A 60 0.30 -1.34 7.71
C LEU A 60 -0.99 -2.00 7.19
N ASN A 61 -1.51 -1.48 6.08
CA ASN A 61 -2.75 -1.96 5.46
C ASN A 61 -2.50 -3.21 4.61
N LYS A 62 -3.55 -3.98 4.32
CA LYS A 62 -3.48 -5.31 3.68
C LYS A 62 -2.72 -6.34 4.52
N SER A 63 -2.77 -6.18 5.84
CA SER A 63 -2.16 -7.14 6.80
C SER A 63 -2.69 -8.57 6.65
N ASP A 64 -3.85 -8.77 6.02
CA ASP A 64 -4.39 -10.09 5.71
C ASP A 64 -3.57 -10.87 4.65
N LEU A 65 -2.69 -10.18 3.91
CA LEU A 65 -1.82 -10.75 2.87
C LEU A 65 -0.41 -11.09 3.38
N VAL A 66 -0.11 -10.85 4.66
CA VAL A 66 1.23 -11.01 5.24
C VAL A 66 1.15 -11.80 6.56
N SER A 67 2.22 -12.52 6.91
CA SER A 67 2.27 -13.29 8.15
C SER A 67 2.29 -12.38 9.38
N LYS A 68 1.74 -12.86 10.50
CA LYS A 68 1.73 -12.12 11.77
C LYS A 68 3.15 -11.81 12.27
N GLN A 69 4.06 -12.76 12.13
CA GLN A 69 5.46 -12.62 12.53
C GLN A 69 6.15 -11.48 11.79
N GLU A 70 5.90 -11.36 10.48
CA GLU A 70 6.47 -10.29 9.65
C GLU A 70 5.86 -8.93 9.99
N LEU A 71 4.55 -8.86 10.22
CA LEU A 71 3.88 -7.63 10.71
C LEU A 71 4.47 -7.15 12.04
N ASP A 72 4.74 -8.07 12.97
CA ASP A 72 5.32 -7.73 14.27
C ASP A 72 6.76 -7.20 14.12
N LYS A 73 7.58 -7.77 13.22
CA LYS A 73 8.90 -7.23 12.86
C LYS A 73 8.82 -5.81 12.31
N TRP A 74 7.93 -5.57 11.34
CA TRP A 74 7.76 -4.24 10.74
C TRP A 74 7.28 -3.19 11.74
N LYS A 75 6.32 -3.51 12.61
CA LYS A 75 5.88 -2.58 13.65
C LYS A 75 7.02 -2.20 14.59
N LYS A 76 7.82 -3.18 15.01
CA LYS A 76 9.00 -2.94 15.86
C LYS A 76 9.99 -2.02 15.15
N TYR A 77 10.34 -2.33 13.91
CA TYR A 77 11.25 -1.53 13.10
C TYR A 77 10.77 -0.09 12.91
N PHE A 78 9.51 0.15 12.54
CA PHE A 78 8.98 1.50 12.38
C PHE A 78 9.01 2.32 13.68
N LYS A 79 8.80 1.68 14.84
CA LYS A 79 8.93 2.36 16.14
C LYS A 79 10.39 2.65 16.49
N GLU A 80 11.30 1.70 16.28
CA GLU A 80 12.73 1.87 16.58
C GLU A 80 13.41 2.93 15.71
N GLN A 81 12.98 3.09 14.46
CA GLN A 81 13.48 4.11 13.54
C GLN A 81 12.82 5.49 13.73
N ASP A 82 11.97 5.66 14.75
CA ASP A 82 11.18 6.88 15.00
C ASP A 82 10.39 7.34 13.76
N PHE A 83 9.92 6.37 12.96
CA PHE A 83 9.14 6.65 11.77
C PHE A 83 7.68 6.96 12.08
N ALA A 84 7.19 6.78 13.30
CA ALA A 84 5.83 7.16 13.68
C ALA A 84 5.66 7.20 15.20
N ASP A 85 4.71 8.00 15.68
CA ASP A 85 4.28 7.96 17.08
C ASP A 85 3.59 6.62 17.40
N GLU A 86 2.84 6.07 16.44
CA GLU A 86 2.21 4.75 16.57
C GLU A 86 2.18 3.97 15.25
N VAL A 87 2.11 2.64 15.34
CA VAL A 87 2.06 1.75 14.17
C VAL A 87 0.94 0.74 14.34
N VAL A 88 0.02 0.70 13.38
CA VAL A 88 -1.17 -0.16 13.42
C VAL A 88 -1.21 -1.06 12.19
N GLU A 89 -1.27 -2.37 12.42
CA GLU A 89 -1.59 -3.34 11.36
C GLU A 89 -3.11 -3.41 11.16
N MET A 90 -3.56 -3.37 9.91
CA MET A 90 -4.99 -3.48 9.62
C MET A 90 -5.29 -4.05 8.24
N SER A 91 -6.55 -4.40 8.02
CA SER A 91 -7.05 -4.75 6.69
C SER A 91 -8.28 -3.94 6.38
N ALA A 92 -8.15 -2.96 5.49
CA ALA A 92 -9.31 -2.22 4.97
C ALA A 92 -10.25 -3.13 4.14
N GLU A 93 -9.77 -4.27 3.64
CA GLU A 93 -10.58 -5.23 2.87
C GLU A 93 -11.53 -6.01 3.78
N THR A 94 -11.04 -6.52 4.90
CA THR A 94 -11.83 -7.34 5.85
C THR A 94 -12.45 -6.52 6.98
N GLY A 95 -11.78 -5.43 7.39
CA GLY A 95 -12.12 -4.63 8.57
C GLY A 95 -11.36 -5.01 9.84
N TYR A 96 -10.43 -5.94 9.72
CA TYR A 96 -9.53 -6.30 10.81
C TYR A 96 -8.79 -5.06 11.37
N ASN A 97 -8.78 -4.94 12.71
CA ASN A 97 -8.12 -3.89 13.49
C ASN A 97 -8.55 -2.43 13.26
N VAL A 98 -9.72 -2.17 12.66
CA VAL A 98 -10.26 -0.79 12.59
C VAL A 98 -10.41 -0.16 13.97
N LYS A 99 -10.83 -0.93 14.99
CA LYS A 99 -10.92 -0.45 16.37
C LYS A 99 -9.57 0.01 16.93
N LYS A 100 -8.49 -0.74 16.65
CA LYS A 100 -7.14 -0.37 17.09
C LYS A 100 -6.64 0.91 16.42
N LEU A 101 -7.07 1.18 15.19
CA LEU A 101 -6.76 2.46 14.54
C LEU A 101 -7.38 3.63 15.31
N TYR A 102 -8.64 3.50 15.74
CA TYR A 102 -9.28 4.53 16.55
C TYR A 102 -8.60 4.73 17.91
N GLU A 103 -8.26 3.63 18.59
CA GLU A 103 -7.51 3.65 19.85
C GLU A 103 -6.15 4.38 19.68
N ALA A 104 -5.44 4.13 18.58
CA ALA A 104 -4.19 4.81 18.27
C ALA A 104 -4.39 6.31 17.97
N ILE A 105 -5.44 6.68 17.23
CA ILE A 105 -5.77 8.09 16.96
C ILE A 105 -6.07 8.83 18.27
N GLU A 106 -6.84 8.23 19.18
CA GLU A 106 -7.14 8.82 20.47
C GLU A 106 -5.87 8.99 21.32
N PHE A 107 -5.07 7.93 21.42
CA PHE A 107 -3.81 7.94 22.17
C PHE A 107 -2.88 9.06 21.71
N VAL A 108 -2.64 9.14 20.40
CA VAL A 108 -1.71 10.11 19.80
C VAL A 108 -2.24 11.55 19.85
N SER A 109 -3.56 11.75 19.84
CA SER A 109 -4.17 13.09 19.88
C SER A 109 -4.52 13.60 21.29
N LYS A 110 -4.37 12.76 22.31
CA LYS A 110 -4.77 13.02 23.70
C LYS A 110 -4.19 14.33 24.27
N GLU A 111 -2.88 14.53 24.17
CA GLU A 111 -2.22 15.71 24.75
C GLU A 111 -2.78 17.02 24.17
N ARG A 112 -2.99 17.07 22.85
CA ARG A 112 -3.55 18.24 22.18
C ARG A 112 -5.01 18.47 22.60
N LYS A 113 -5.81 17.39 22.65
CA LYS A 113 -7.21 17.46 23.09
C LYS A 113 -7.31 18.06 24.49
N GLU A 114 -6.54 17.56 25.44
CA GLU A 114 -6.50 18.05 26.82
C GLU A 114 -6.10 19.53 26.89
N LYS A 115 -5.09 19.96 26.13
CA LYS A 115 -4.69 21.38 26.05
C LYS A 115 -5.82 22.28 25.55
N LEU A 116 -6.60 21.85 24.56
CA LEU A 116 -7.72 22.63 24.03
C LEU A 116 -8.93 22.65 24.97
N LEU A 117 -9.22 21.54 25.64
CA LEU A 117 -10.26 21.47 26.67
C LEU A 117 -9.95 22.41 27.83
N LYS A 118 -8.68 22.45 28.30
CA LYS A 118 -8.21 23.39 29.34
C LYS A 118 -8.33 24.86 28.91
N LYS A 119 -8.30 25.15 27.61
CA LYS A 119 -8.55 26.49 27.04
C LYS A 119 -10.05 26.83 26.92
N GLY A 120 -10.94 25.99 27.44
CA GLY A 120 -12.38 26.25 27.49
C GLY A 120 -13.18 25.77 26.26
N LEU A 121 -12.56 25.04 25.32
CA LEU A 121 -13.31 24.45 24.21
C LEU A 121 -14.18 23.30 24.74
N LYS A 122 -15.50 23.35 24.50
CA LYS A 122 -16.45 22.32 25.00
C LYS A 122 -16.43 21.01 24.18
N LYS A 123 -16.08 21.08 22.90
CA LYS A 123 -16.01 19.94 21.98
C LYS A 123 -14.76 20.07 21.12
N VAL A 124 -13.88 19.08 21.18
CA VAL A 124 -12.62 19.07 20.43
C VAL A 124 -12.60 17.82 19.55
N SER A 125 -12.67 18.01 18.23
CA SER A 125 -12.46 16.94 17.27
C SER A 125 -10.96 16.72 17.01
N THR A 126 -10.58 15.46 16.73
CA THR A 126 -9.27 15.16 16.15
C THR A 126 -9.38 15.26 14.64
N ARG A 127 -8.61 16.16 14.03
CA ARG A 127 -8.56 16.32 12.58
C ARG A 127 -7.48 15.43 11.99
N ILE A 128 -7.87 14.56 11.07
CA ILE A 128 -6.98 13.58 10.45
C ILE A 128 -6.91 13.76 8.93
N ILE A 129 -5.77 13.35 8.35
CA ILE A 129 -5.57 13.24 6.91
C ILE A 129 -5.03 11.85 6.58
N VAL A 130 -5.48 11.27 5.47
CA VAL A 130 -5.00 9.96 5.02
C VAL A 130 -4.05 10.15 3.84
N LEU A 131 -2.78 9.86 4.05
CA LEU A 131 -1.71 9.99 3.06
C LEU A 131 -1.15 8.61 2.69
N GLY A 132 -0.55 8.52 1.51
CA GLY A 132 0.06 7.30 1.00
C GLY A 132 0.00 7.24 -0.52
N ILE A 133 0.78 6.34 -1.11
CA ILE A 133 0.79 6.14 -2.56
C ILE A 133 -0.55 5.57 -3.06
N PRO A 134 -0.94 5.75 -4.34
CA PRO A 134 -1.99 4.99 -5.01
C PRO A 134 -2.03 3.50 -4.66
N ASN A 135 -3.24 2.93 -4.67
CA ASN A 135 -3.51 1.49 -4.50
C ASN A 135 -3.04 0.82 -3.18
N VAL A 136 -2.50 1.55 -2.19
CA VAL A 136 -2.29 1.03 -0.81
C VAL A 136 -3.59 0.83 -0.02
N GLY A 137 -4.74 1.26 -0.58
CA GLY A 137 -6.06 1.05 0.04
C GLY A 137 -6.62 2.25 0.81
N LYS A 138 -6.14 3.47 0.57
CA LYS A 138 -6.66 4.71 1.20
C LYS A 138 -8.18 4.86 1.06
N SER A 139 -8.71 4.84 -0.17
CA SER A 139 -10.16 5.01 -0.38
C SER A 139 -10.98 3.90 0.26
N ARG A 140 -10.46 2.65 0.26
CA ARG A 140 -11.11 1.53 0.94
C ARG A 140 -11.14 1.73 2.46
N LEU A 141 -10.03 2.22 3.04
CA LEU A 141 -9.95 2.59 4.44
C LEU A 141 -10.96 3.70 4.77
N ILE A 142 -10.95 4.80 4.01
CA ILE A 142 -11.85 5.95 4.18
C ILE A 142 -13.30 5.48 4.15
N ASN A 143 -13.70 4.74 3.12
CA ASN A 143 -15.07 4.22 3.01
C ASN A 143 -15.45 3.35 4.21
N ARG A 144 -14.50 2.58 4.75
CA ARG A 144 -14.73 1.74 5.92
C ARG A 144 -14.92 2.54 7.21
N ILE A 145 -14.05 3.52 7.47
CA ILE A 145 -14.11 4.32 8.71
C ILE A 145 -15.24 5.34 8.68
N VAL A 146 -15.62 5.84 7.51
CA VAL A 146 -16.77 6.73 7.35
C VAL A 146 -18.09 5.96 7.45
N GLY A 147 -18.14 4.72 6.95
CA GLY A 147 -19.31 3.83 7.01
C GLY A 147 -20.36 4.09 5.91
N LYS A 148 -21.23 3.10 5.64
CA LYS A 148 -22.24 3.13 4.56
C LYS A 148 -23.32 4.23 4.70
N ASN A 149 -23.47 4.84 5.88
CA ASN A 149 -24.54 5.81 6.17
C ASN A 149 -24.13 7.28 5.95
N SER A 150 -22.90 7.57 5.50
CA SER A 150 -22.61 8.90 5.00
C SER A 150 -23.13 9.01 3.56
N ALA A 151 -24.30 9.63 3.38
CA ALA A 151 -24.81 10.03 2.07
C ALA A 151 -23.87 11.02 1.30
N ALA A 152 -22.66 11.27 1.81
CA ALA A 152 -21.67 12.20 1.30
C ALA A 152 -20.62 11.58 0.37
N VAL A 153 -20.46 10.25 0.35
CA VAL A 153 -19.52 9.57 -0.58
C VAL A 153 -20.28 9.02 -1.77
N GLY A 154 -20.97 9.92 -2.49
CA GLY A 154 -21.62 9.59 -3.75
C GLY A 154 -20.60 9.63 -4.89
N ASN A 155 -20.56 8.58 -5.71
CA ASN A 155 -19.93 8.54 -7.05
C ASN A 155 -20.64 9.51 -8.03
N LYS A 156 -20.77 10.79 -7.70
CA LYS A 156 -21.32 11.81 -8.60
C LYS A 156 -20.18 12.63 -9.19
N PRO A 157 -19.92 12.53 -10.50
CA PRO A 157 -19.06 13.46 -11.21
C PRO A 157 -19.55 14.90 -10.95
N GLY A 158 -18.67 15.78 -10.48
CA GLY A 158 -19.01 17.20 -10.24
C GLY A 158 -19.25 17.63 -8.78
N PHE A 159 -19.01 16.79 -7.77
CA PHE A 159 -19.24 17.13 -6.35
C PHE A 159 -18.12 17.97 -5.68
N THR A 160 -17.13 18.45 -6.42
CA THR A 160 -16.01 19.24 -5.88
C THR A 160 -16.31 20.73 -5.84
N ARG A 161 -16.86 21.21 -4.73
CA ARG A 161 -16.78 22.62 -4.29
C ARG A 161 -16.37 22.67 -2.81
N GLY A 162 -15.09 22.94 -2.53
CA GLY A 162 -14.54 23.22 -1.18
C GLY A 162 -13.83 22.07 -0.45
N LYS A 163 -13.06 22.40 0.60
CA LYS A 163 -12.39 21.43 1.49
C LYS A 163 -13.46 20.60 2.23
N GLN A 164 -13.66 19.35 1.82
CA GLN A 164 -14.70 18.49 2.40
C GLN A 164 -14.16 17.73 3.60
N TRP A 165 -14.50 18.20 4.80
CA TRP A 165 -14.31 17.45 6.03
C TRP A 165 -15.44 16.43 6.19
N VAL A 166 -15.06 15.17 6.33
CA VAL A 166 -15.98 14.07 6.61
C VAL A 166 -15.94 13.80 8.10
N ARG A 167 -17.06 14.03 8.78
CA ARG A 167 -17.20 13.65 10.19
C ARG A 167 -17.35 12.15 10.30
N ILE A 168 -16.46 11.54 11.08
CA ILE A 168 -16.48 10.13 11.44
C ILE A 168 -17.06 10.03 12.86
N LYS A 169 -17.49 8.82 13.26
CA LYS A 169 -17.80 8.53 14.66
C LYS A 169 -16.56 8.84 15.55
N GLU A 170 -16.79 8.98 16.87
CA GLU A 170 -15.74 9.16 17.88
C GLU A 170 -15.03 10.53 17.88
N GLY A 171 -15.67 11.57 17.36
CA GLY A 171 -15.12 12.93 17.40
C GLY A 171 -13.93 13.12 16.47
N ILE A 172 -13.90 12.40 15.36
CA ILE A 172 -12.85 12.50 14.34
C ILE A 172 -13.40 13.23 13.11
N GLU A 173 -12.62 14.16 12.56
CA GLU A 173 -12.89 14.83 11.29
C GLU A 173 -11.80 14.46 10.29
N LEU A 174 -12.17 13.84 9.18
CA LEU A 174 -11.25 13.39 8.14
C LEU A 174 -11.25 14.36 6.96
N LEU A 175 -10.05 14.71 6.50
CA LEU A 175 -9.86 15.34 5.22
C LEU A 175 -9.41 14.28 4.20
N ASP A 176 -10.22 14.09 3.15
CA ASP A 176 -9.87 13.19 2.05
C ASP A 176 -8.83 13.86 1.13
N THR A 177 -7.80 13.11 0.75
CA THR A 177 -6.77 13.56 -0.17
C THR A 177 -6.42 12.47 -1.16
N PRO A 178 -6.22 12.81 -2.45
CA PRO A 178 -5.75 11.85 -3.44
C PRO A 178 -4.36 11.32 -3.07
N GLY A 179 -4.00 10.15 -3.60
CA GLY A 179 -2.68 9.58 -3.38
C GLY A 179 -1.55 10.45 -3.92
N ILE A 180 -0.44 10.50 -3.19
CA ILE A 180 0.81 11.12 -3.66
C ILE A 180 1.84 10.03 -3.91
N LEU A 181 2.34 9.97 -5.14
CA LEU A 181 3.60 9.32 -5.48
C LEU A 181 4.72 10.34 -5.64
N TRP A 182 5.96 9.90 -5.53
CA TRP A 182 7.13 10.74 -5.74
C TRP A 182 7.74 10.45 -7.12
N PRO A 183 8.26 11.48 -7.81
CA PRO A 183 8.49 11.43 -9.26
C PRO A 183 9.64 10.52 -9.70
N LYS A 184 10.61 10.24 -8.82
CA LYS A 184 11.77 9.40 -9.13
C LYS A 184 12.01 8.42 -7.99
N PHE A 185 12.05 7.14 -8.30
CA PHE A 185 12.55 6.14 -7.38
C PHE A 185 14.08 6.14 -7.46
N GLU A 186 14.73 6.27 -6.30
CA GLU A 186 16.19 6.17 -6.21
C GLU A 186 16.66 4.70 -6.28
N SER A 187 15.76 3.77 -5.97
CA SER A 187 16.01 2.33 -5.96
C SER A 187 15.15 1.60 -6.99
N GLU A 188 15.81 0.79 -7.82
CA GLU A 188 15.15 -0.13 -8.76
C GLU A 188 14.27 -1.15 -8.03
N THR A 189 14.75 -1.68 -6.89
CA THR A 189 14.00 -2.60 -6.05
C THR A 189 12.67 -2.02 -5.60
N VAL A 190 12.64 -0.73 -5.26
CA VAL A 190 11.39 -0.04 -4.89
C VAL A 190 10.42 -0.01 -6.07
N GLY A 191 10.89 0.37 -7.26
CA GLY A 191 10.06 0.40 -8.47
C GLY A 191 9.47 -0.98 -8.81
N ILE A 192 10.29 -2.03 -8.74
CA ILE A 192 9.88 -3.42 -8.97
C ILE A 192 8.86 -3.88 -7.92
N ASN A 193 9.12 -3.64 -6.62
CA ASN A 193 8.19 -4.01 -5.54
C ASN A 193 6.83 -3.33 -5.69
N LEU A 194 6.81 -2.06 -6.08
CA LEU A 194 5.60 -1.31 -6.41
C LEU A 194 4.86 -1.89 -7.62
N ALA A 195 5.59 -2.34 -8.65
CA ALA A 195 5.02 -3.01 -9.81
C ALA A 195 4.39 -4.35 -9.41
N ILE A 196 5.14 -5.21 -8.71
CA ILE A 196 4.67 -6.53 -8.27
C ILE A 196 3.36 -6.41 -7.48
N THR A 197 3.28 -5.43 -6.58
CA THR A 197 2.11 -5.23 -5.70
C THR A 197 0.93 -4.51 -6.35
N GLY A 198 1.10 -3.97 -7.57
CA GLY A 198 0.08 -3.21 -8.30
C GLY A 198 -0.09 -1.78 -7.78
N ALA A 199 0.90 -1.23 -7.07
CA ALA A 199 0.91 0.15 -6.61
C ALA A 199 1.07 1.14 -7.78
N ILE A 200 1.73 0.69 -8.84
CA ILE A 200 1.86 1.38 -10.11
C ILE A 200 1.17 0.58 -11.22
N ARG A 201 0.96 1.22 -12.36
CA ARG A 201 0.30 0.64 -13.52
C ARG A 201 1.17 -0.42 -14.20
N ASP A 202 0.55 -1.53 -14.59
CA ASP A 202 1.22 -2.69 -15.19
C ASP A 202 1.83 -2.36 -16.57
N GLU A 203 1.39 -1.29 -17.24
CA GLU A 203 1.92 -0.87 -18.54
C GLU A 203 3.27 -0.11 -18.46
N ILE A 204 3.76 0.18 -17.25
CA ILE A 204 4.99 0.97 -17.08
C ILE A 204 6.25 0.13 -17.29
N LEU A 205 6.20 -1.15 -16.93
CA LEU A 205 7.31 -2.11 -17.06
C LEU A 205 6.82 -3.34 -17.85
N PRO A 206 7.70 -4.04 -18.58
CA PRO A 206 7.35 -5.33 -19.15
C PRO A 206 6.90 -6.29 -18.05
N ILE A 207 5.68 -6.81 -18.18
CA ILE A 207 5.04 -7.58 -17.11
C ILE A 207 5.77 -8.90 -16.83
N GLU A 208 6.42 -9.47 -17.84
CA GLU A 208 7.24 -10.67 -17.75
C GLU A 208 8.46 -10.42 -16.87
N ASP A 209 9.15 -9.27 -17.02
CA ASP A 209 10.28 -8.89 -16.17
C ASP A 209 9.85 -8.69 -14.70
N VAL A 210 8.67 -8.09 -14.49
CA VAL A 210 8.09 -7.92 -13.14
C VAL A 210 7.73 -9.26 -12.53
N ALA A 211 7.18 -10.19 -13.32
CA ALA A 211 6.86 -11.55 -12.89
C ALA A 211 8.12 -12.37 -12.59
N SER A 212 9.16 -12.29 -13.43
CA SER A 212 10.48 -12.88 -13.17
C SER A 212 11.07 -12.31 -11.87
N SER A 213 10.97 -11.00 -11.64
CA SER A 213 11.44 -10.41 -10.38
C SER A 213 10.69 -10.94 -9.15
N LEU A 214 9.39 -11.19 -9.25
CA LEU A 214 8.62 -11.86 -8.20
C LEU A 214 9.09 -13.31 -8.00
N LEU A 215 9.29 -14.08 -9.09
CA LEU A 215 9.80 -15.45 -9.00
C LEU A 215 11.14 -15.49 -8.27
N ARG A 216 12.08 -14.59 -8.62
CA ARG A 216 13.37 -14.47 -7.95
C ARG A 216 13.21 -14.36 -6.43
N LYS A 217 12.38 -13.42 -5.99
CA LYS A 217 12.10 -13.18 -4.56
C LYS A 217 11.42 -14.37 -3.88
N ILE A 218 10.53 -15.07 -4.57
CA ILE A 218 9.89 -16.29 -4.04
C ILE A 218 10.95 -17.38 -3.82
N LEU A 219 11.85 -17.59 -4.78
CA LEU A 219 12.93 -18.57 -4.68
C LEU A 219 13.93 -18.22 -3.58
N GLU A 220 14.37 -16.96 -3.49
CA GLU A 220 15.27 -16.45 -2.45
C GLU A 220 14.70 -16.62 -1.04
N GLN A 221 13.37 -16.49 -0.88
CA GLN A 221 12.69 -16.75 0.38
C GLN A 221 12.41 -18.25 0.64
N GLY A 222 12.89 -19.16 -0.22
CA GLY A 222 12.70 -20.60 -0.09
C GLY A 222 11.25 -21.06 -0.30
N ARG A 223 10.45 -20.32 -1.05
CA ARG A 223 8.99 -20.54 -1.22
C ARG A 223 8.65 -21.30 -2.51
N TRP A 224 9.55 -22.13 -3.01
CA TRP A 224 9.32 -22.93 -4.21
C TRP A 224 8.07 -23.81 -4.12
N GLU A 225 7.81 -24.41 -2.96
CA GLU A 225 6.67 -25.31 -2.78
C GLU A 225 5.32 -24.62 -3.04
N SER A 226 5.18 -23.33 -2.73
CA SER A 226 3.93 -22.62 -3.00
C SER A 226 3.66 -22.44 -4.50
N LEU A 227 4.70 -22.33 -5.32
CA LEU A 227 4.58 -22.33 -6.79
C LEU A 227 4.22 -23.72 -7.31
N LYS A 228 4.86 -24.77 -6.79
CA LYS A 228 4.55 -26.16 -7.15
C LYS A 228 3.09 -26.50 -6.86
N GLU A 229 2.62 -26.25 -5.64
CA GLU A 229 1.24 -26.51 -5.25
C GLU A 229 0.26 -25.70 -6.10
N ARG A 230 0.54 -24.41 -6.32
CA ARG A 230 -0.37 -23.52 -7.04
C ARG A 230 -0.50 -23.87 -8.53
N TYR A 231 0.62 -24.15 -9.19
CA TYR A 231 0.72 -24.27 -10.65
C TYR A 231 0.97 -25.70 -11.12
N LYS A 232 1.02 -26.67 -10.21
CA LYS A 232 1.33 -28.08 -10.50
C LYS A 232 2.69 -28.26 -11.17
N LEU A 233 3.67 -27.46 -10.73
CA LEU A 233 5.07 -27.59 -11.19
C LEU A 233 5.71 -28.83 -10.57
N LEU A 234 6.68 -29.40 -11.28
CA LEU A 234 7.53 -30.48 -10.79
C LEU A 234 8.88 -29.91 -10.31
N GLU A 235 9.66 -30.69 -9.56
CA GLU A 235 11.01 -30.23 -9.13
C GLU A 235 11.93 -29.90 -10.32
N GLU A 236 11.83 -30.68 -11.39
CA GLU A 236 12.55 -30.44 -12.65
C GLU A 236 12.13 -29.16 -13.39
N ASP A 237 10.99 -28.56 -13.02
CA ASP A 237 10.53 -27.29 -13.59
C ASP A 237 11.20 -26.09 -12.91
N ARG A 238 12.00 -26.30 -11.85
CA ARG A 238 12.76 -25.25 -11.15
C ARG A 238 13.99 -24.83 -11.96
N ASP A 239 14.14 -23.53 -12.18
CA ASP A 239 15.33 -22.94 -12.79
C ASP A 239 15.65 -21.58 -12.14
N ASP A 240 16.63 -21.58 -11.25
CA ASP A 240 17.03 -20.38 -10.49
C ASP A 240 17.83 -19.39 -11.35
N ASN A 241 18.33 -19.82 -12.51
CA ASN A 241 19.16 -19.02 -13.41
C ASN A 241 18.32 -18.29 -14.46
N ILE A 242 17.29 -18.96 -15.01
CA ILE A 242 16.44 -18.44 -16.09
C ILE A 242 14.97 -18.51 -15.67
N LEU A 243 14.46 -17.41 -15.12
CA LEU A 243 13.12 -17.36 -14.52
C LEU A 243 12.01 -17.43 -15.56
N GLU A 244 12.30 -17.04 -16.80
CA GLU A 244 11.41 -17.18 -17.95
C GLU A 244 11.10 -18.65 -18.25
N ASN A 245 12.01 -19.58 -17.92
CA ASN A 245 11.74 -21.01 -18.02
C ASN A 245 10.64 -21.42 -17.05
N ILE A 246 10.67 -20.93 -15.80
CA ILE A 246 9.61 -21.19 -14.82
C ILE A 246 8.27 -20.63 -15.31
N LEU A 247 8.23 -19.40 -15.86
CA LEU A 247 7.01 -18.84 -16.43
C LEU A 247 6.46 -19.70 -17.59
N SER A 248 7.34 -20.20 -18.46
CA SER A 248 6.97 -21.11 -19.54
C SER A 248 6.39 -22.43 -18.99
N LYS A 249 6.95 -22.97 -17.90
CA LYS A 249 6.41 -24.15 -17.23
C LYS A 249 5.06 -23.88 -16.59
N ILE A 250 4.85 -22.71 -15.99
CA ILE A 250 3.53 -22.29 -15.49
C ILE A 250 2.53 -22.25 -16.65
N ALA A 251 2.88 -21.63 -17.79
CA ALA A 251 2.01 -21.58 -18.96
C ALA A 251 1.66 -22.99 -19.47
N LEU A 252 2.66 -23.88 -19.56
CA LEU A 252 2.48 -25.27 -19.97
C LEU A 252 1.54 -26.04 -19.03
N ARG A 253 1.85 -26.08 -17.73
CA ARG A 253 1.09 -26.86 -16.73
C ARG A 253 -0.33 -26.33 -16.54
N MET A 254 -0.55 -25.03 -16.79
CA MET A 254 -1.86 -24.39 -16.71
C MET A 254 -2.59 -24.33 -18.05
N ALA A 255 -2.05 -24.96 -19.10
CA ALA A 255 -2.62 -24.97 -20.46
C ALA A 255 -2.95 -23.57 -21.00
N MET A 256 -2.08 -22.60 -20.71
CA MET A 256 -2.18 -21.23 -21.22
C MET A 256 -1.54 -21.17 -22.60
N LEU A 257 -2.38 -21.08 -23.64
CA LEU A 257 -1.94 -21.10 -25.04
C LEU A 257 -2.45 -19.87 -25.79
N ASN A 258 -1.63 -19.39 -26.73
CA ASN A 258 -2.03 -18.43 -27.74
C ASN A 258 -2.80 -19.12 -28.87
N LYS A 259 -3.43 -18.33 -29.74
CA LYS A 259 -3.94 -18.83 -31.01
C LYS A 259 -2.77 -19.43 -31.81
N GLY A 260 -2.85 -20.70 -32.18
CA GLY A 260 -1.77 -21.43 -32.84
C GLY A 260 -1.06 -22.47 -31.95
N GLY A 261 -1.40 -22.56 -30.66
CA GLY A 261 -0.90 -23.61 -29.76
C GLY A 261 0.44 -23.31 -29.08
N GLU A 262 1.01 -22.13 -29.30
CA GLU A 262 2.20 -21.66 -28.59
C GLU A 262 1.89 -21.30 -27.13
N LEU A 263 2.84 -21.48 -26.23
CA LEU A 263 2.68 -21.14 -24.80
C LEU A 263 2.46 -19.63 -24.62
N ASN A 264 1.46 -19.28 -23.81
CA ASN A 264 1.14 -17.89 -23.48
C ASN A 264 1.84 -17.47 -22.18
N ILE A 265 3.13 -17.12 -22.30
CA ILE A 265 3.98 -16.66 -21.18
C ILE A 265 3.42 -15.39 -20.56
N LEU A 266 2.91 -14.47 -21.39
CA LEU A 266 2.29 -13.23 -20.93
C LEU A 266 1.12 -13.49 -19.98
N GLN A 267 0.24 -14.44 -20.30
CA GLN A 267 -0.87 -14.84 -19.43
C GLN A 267 -0.37 -15.48 -18.13
N ALA A 268 0.72 -16.26 -18.17
CA ALA A 268 1.34 -16.82 -16.98
C ALA A 268 1.90 -15.72 -16.06
N ALA A 269 2.58 -14.71 -16.62
CA ALA A 269 3.10 -13.56 -15.88
C ALA A 269 1.98 -12.78 -15.16
N TYR A 270 0.91 -12.42 -15.88
CA TYR A 270 -0.26 -11.77 -15.27
C TYR A 270 -0.91 -12.64 -14.18
N THR A 271 -1.01 -13.96 -14.42
CA THR A 271 -1.61 -14.90 -13.47
C THR A 271 -0.77 -14.99 -12.18
N LEU A 272 0.55 -15.07 -12.31
CA LEU A 272 1.48 -15.11 -11.19
C LEU A 272 1.34 -13.87 -10.31
N LEU A 273 1.42 -12.68 -10.92
CA LEU A 273 1.31 -11.42 -10.19
C LEU A 273 -0.05 -11.26 -9.53
N ARG A 274 -1.14 -11.61 -10.23
CA ARG A 274 -2.49 -11.58 -9.67
C ARG A 274 -2.60 -12.51 -8.46
N ASP A 275 -2.12 -13.75 -8.59
CA ASP A 275 -2.22 -14.76 -7.54
C ASP A 275 -1.39 -14.37 -6.30
N TYR A 276 -0.21 -13.78 -6.47
CA TYR A 276 0.51 -13.13 -5.37
C TYR A 276 -0.29 -11.99 -4.74
N ARG A 277 -0.87 -11.11 -5.57
CA ARG A 277 -1.62 -9.93 -5.11
C ARG A 277 -2.84 -10.28 -4.24
N VAL A 278 -3.37 -11.49 -4.37
CA VAL A 278 -4.50 -12.02 -3.57
C VAL A 278 -4.10 -13.16 -2.62
N ALA A 279 -2.80 -13.29 -2.31
CA ALA A 279 -2.22 -14.26 -1.38
C ALA A 279 -2.48 -15.75 -1.71
N LYS A 280 -2.70 -16.10 -2.98
CA LYS A 280 -2.80 -17.50 -3.45
C LYS A 280 -1.46 -18.23 -3.47
N LEU A 281 -0.34 -17.52 -3.37
CA LEU A 281 1.02 -18.07 -3.25
C LEU A 281 1.50 -18.12 -1.79
N GLY A 282 0.60 -17.86 -0.84
CA GLY A 282 0.92 -17.66 0.58
C GLY A 282 0.92 -16.20 0.99
N LYS A 283 1.13 -15.97 2.29
CA LYS A 283 1.10 -14.64 2.93
C LYS A 283 2.51 -14.20 3.32
N PHE A 284 3.10 -13.30 2.55
CA PHE A 284 4.47 -12.82 2.76
C PHE A 284 4.69 -11.47 2.08
N GLY A 285 5.68 -10.71 2.56
CA GLY A 285 6.16 -9.48 1.92
C GLY A 285 7.46 -9.65 1.14
N LEU A 286 7.91 -8.55 0.52
CA LEU A 286 9.05 -8.50 -0.43
C LEU A 286 10.16 -7.52 -0.01
N ASP A 287 9.92 -6.75 1.04
CA ASP A 287 10.93 -5.87 1.65
C ASP A 287 11.67 -6.63 2.76
N GLU A 288 12.92 -6.24 2.99
CA GLU A 288 13.79 -6.76 4.04
C GLU A 288 14.23 -5.62 4.96
N ILE A 289 14.57 -5.95 6.23
CA ILE A 289 15.04 -5.02 7.28
C ILE A 289 16.48 -5.37 7.61
#